data_AF-A0A225UEP5-F1
#
_entry.id   AF-A0A225UEP5-F1
#
_cell.length_a   1.000
_cell.length_b   1.000
_cell.length_c   1.000
_cell.angle_alpha   90.00
_cell.angle_beta   90.00
_cell.angle_gamma   90.00
#
_symmetry.space_group_name_H-M   'P 1'
#
loop_
_entity.id
_entity.type
_entity.pdbx_description
1 polymer ?
#
loop_
_entity_poly.entity_id
_entity_poly.type
_entity_poly.pdbx_seq_one_letter_code
_entity_poly.pdbx_strand_id
1 'polypeptide(L)'
;MLSKTMLRSGASSPVRKTLLQRAFATSNSDAPKAVDGVRINRYSANVTQPKARGASQAMLYATGMTEDDMDKPQVGIASMWWEGNPCNMHLLDLAGEVKKGVNAAGLVGLRFNTIGVSDGISMGTDGMSYSLQSRDLIADSIETVMGGQWYDANICIPGCDKNMPGCVMAMARVNRPSLMVYGGTIRAGCSSKGETLDVVSAFQAYGEYIAGRITEEERHDIIRHACPGAGACGGMYTANTM
;
A
#
# COMPACT_ATOMS: atom_id res chain seq x y z
N MET A 1 -23.74 -79.83 -7.45
CA MET A 1 -24.87 -78.88 -7.40
C MET A 1 -24.65 -77.88 -8.54
N LEU A 2 -25.10 -78.13 -9.78
CA LEU A 2 -26.46 -77.85 -10.31
C LEU A 2 -26.93 -76.45 -9.86
N SER A 3 -27.21 -75.45 -10.70
CA SER A 3 -27.88 -75.49 -12.00
C SER A 3 -27.64 -74.21 -12.83
N LYS A 4 -27.68 -74.38 -14.15
CA LYS A 4 -27.93 -73.39 -15.23
C LYS A 4 -29.26 -72.63 -14.96
N THR A 5 -29.55 -71.45 -15.51
CA THR A 5 -30.15 -71.30 -16.86
C THR A 5 -30.35 -69.83 -17.29
N MET A 6 -30.18 -69.63 -18.59
CA MET A 6 -30.44 -68.54 -19.54
C MET A 6 -31.75 -67.69 -19.46
N LEU A 7 -31.60 -66.43 -19.90
CA LEU A 7 -32.38 -65.61 -20.86
C LEU A 7 -33.93 -65.52 -20.82
N ARG A 8 -34.43 -64.27 -20.86
CA ARG A 8 -35.57 -63.71 -21.65
C ARG A 8 -35.57 -62.18 -21.48
N SER A 9 -35.22 -61.36 -22.48
CA SER A 9 -35.99 -60.84 -23.63
C SER A 9 -37.07 -59.80 -23.30
N GLY A 10 -36.91 -58.56 -23.82
CA GLY A 10 -38.02 -57.83 -24.45
C GLY A 10 -38.45 -56.46 -23.87
N ALA A 11 -38.24 -55.41 -24.69
CA ALA A 11 -39.19 -54.34 -25.05
C ALA A 11 -39.24 -52.99 -24.28
N SER A 12 -38.71 -51.94 -24.97
CA SER A 12 -39.31 -50.62 -25.31
C SER A 12 -40.02 -49.77 -24.24
N SER A 13 -39.46 -48.62 -23.80
CA SER A 13 -39.60 -47.24 -24.37
C SER A 13 -40.62 -46.36 -23.57
N PRO A 14 -40.72 -45.02 -23.75
CA PRO A 14 -40.20 -43.96 -22.87
C PRO A 14 -41.33 -43.04 -22.33
N VAL A 15 -41.00 -41.86 -21.75
CA VAL A 15 -41.76 -40.58 -21.66
C VAL A 15 -41.52 -39.90 -20.28
N ARG A 16 -40.63 -38.88 -20.23
CA ARG A 16 -40.88 -37.43 -20.01
C ARG A 16 -41.38 -37.07 -18.59
N LYS A 17 -41.09 -35.93 -17.96
CA LYS A 17 -40.20 -34.76 -18.14
C LYS A 17 -40.43 -33.92 -16.85
N THR A 18 -39.44 -33.09 -16.50
CA THR A 18 -39.58 -31.81 -15.75
C THR A 18 -40.20 -31.80 -14.35
N LEU A 19 -39.32 -31.62 -13.35
CA LEU A 19 -39.62 -30.81 -12.16
C LEU A 19 -38.45 -29.84 -11.97
N LEU A 20 -38.57 -28.68 -12.62
CA LEU A 20 -37.66 -27.55 -12.52
C LEU A 20 -38.56 -26.33 -12.36
N GLN A 21 -38.88 -25.96 -11.12
CA GLN A 21 -39.33 -24.61 -10.75
C GLN A 21 -39.64 -24.52 -9.25
N ARG A 22 -38.82 -23.75 -8.54
CA ARG A 22 -39.23 -22.64 -7.65
C ARG A 22 -37.98 -22.07 -6.97
N ALA A 23 -37.22 -21.28 -7.72
CA ALA A 23 -36.32 -20.31 -7.13
C ALA A 23 -37.17 -19.08 -6.77
N PHE A 24 -37.34 -18.81 -5.48
CA PHE A 24 -37.88 -17.54 -5.02
C PHE A 24 -36.85 -16.46 -5.31
N ALA A 25 -37.20 -15.57 -6.23
CA ALA A 25 -36.47 -14.34 -6.48
C ALA A 25 -36.85 -13.34 -5.38
N THR A 26 -35.92 -13.05 -4.47
CA THR A 26 -35.94 -11.82 -3.68
C THR A 26 -34.90 -10.90 -4.30
N SER A 27 -35.36 -10.03 -5.20
CA SER A 27 -34.57 -8.90 -5.70
C SER A 27 -34.49 -7.84 -4.61
N ASN A 28 -33.38 -7.80 -3.88
CA ASN A 28 -32.95 -6.56 -3.24
C ASN A 28 -31.96 -5.90 -4.21
N SER A 29 -32.46 -4.87 -4.88
CA SER A 29 -31.78 -4.10 -5.90
C SER A 29 -31.31 -2.79 -5.29
N ASP A 30 -30.16 -2.79 -4.61
CA ASP A 30 -29.46 -1.56 -4.22
C ASP A 30 -27.93 -1.72 -4.18
N ALA A 31 -27.38 -2.64 -5.00
CA ALA A 31 -25.94 -2.63 -5.24
C ALA A 31 -25.55 -1.39 -6.06
N PRO A 32 -24.45 -0.69 -5.73
CA PRO A 32 -24.02 0.49 -6.47
C PRO A 32 -23.79 0.12 -7.93
N LYS A 33 -24.62 0.67 -8.81
CA LYS A 33 -24.59 0.40 -10.25
C LYS A 33 -23.27 0.89 -10.81
N ALA A 34 -22.55 -0.03 -11.45
CA ALA A 34 -21.39 0.22 -12.29
C ALA A 34 -21.57 1.49 -13.14
N VAL A 35 -20.56 2.35 -13.17
CA VAL A 35 -20.48 3.44 -14.16
C VAL A 35 -20.48 2.76 -15.53
N ASP A 36 -21.53 3.00 -16.32
CA ASP A 36 -21.76 2.46 -17.66
C ASP A 36 -21.75 0.93 -17.81
N GLY A 37 -22.12 0.18 -16.76
CA GLY A 37 -22.19 -1.29 -16.80
C GLY A 37 -20.82 -2.00 -16.74
N VAL A 38 -19.73 -1.26 -16.55
CA VAL A 38 -18.38 -1.81 -16.38
C VAL A 38 -18.12 -2.10 -14.90
N ARG A 39 -17.90 -3.39 -14.58
CA ARG A 39 -17.49 -3.79 -13.23
C ARG A 39 -16.11 -3.22 -12.89
N ILE A 40 -16.06 -2.29 -11.95
CA ILE A 40 -14.82 -1.61 -11.53
C ILE A 40 -14.03 -2.35 -10.45
N ASN A 41 -14.63 -3.31 -9.74
CA ASN A 41 -13.95 -4.19 -8.77
C ASN A 41 -13.36 -5.46 -9.43
N ARG A 42 -12.56 -5.27 -10.49
CA ARG A 42 -12.06 -6.36 -11.37
C ARG A 42 -11.30 -7.47 -10.63
N TYR A 43 -10.56 -7.13 -9.58
CA TYR A 43 -9.70 -8.05 -8.84
C TYR A 43 -10.36 -8.49 -7.54
N SER A 44 -10.87 -7.56 -6.73
CA SER A 44 -11.43 -7.90 -5.42
C SER A 44 -12.70 -8.76 -5.54
N ALA A 45 -13.40 -8.68 -6.67
CA ALA A 45 -14.49 -9.59 -6.99
C ALA A 45 -14.11 -11.07 -6.90
N ASN A 46 -12.83 -11.44 -7.07
CA ASN A 46 -12.38 -12.84 -6.95
C ASN A 46 -12.47 -13.38 -5.52
N VAL A 47 -12.50 -12.51 -4.52
CA VAL A 47 -12.61 -12.87 -3.10
C VAL A 47 -13.92 -12.41 -2.47
N THR A 48 -14.64 -11.45 -3.06
CA THR A 48 -15.91 -10.95 -2.52
C THR A 48 -17.14 -11.60 -3.13
N GLN A 49 -17.11 -12.07 -4.38
CA GLN A 49 -18.33 -12.46 -5.12
C GLN A 49 -18.64 -13.97 -5.12
N PRO A 50 -17.68 -14.90 -5.37
CA PRO A 50 -18.00 -16.32 -5.49
C PRO A 50 -18.41 -16.92 -4.15
N LYS A 51 -19.50 -17.70 -4.10
CA LYS A 51 -19.92 -18.43 -2.90
C LYS A 51 -18.83 -19.38 -2.35
N ALA A 52 -17.96 -19.88 -3.23
CA ALA A 52 -16.81 -20.71 -2.85
C ALA A 52 -15.74 -19.94 -2.03
N ARG A 53 -15.82 -18.61 -1.95
CA ARG A 53 -14.90 -17.73 -1.21
C ARG A 53 -15.49 -17.25 0.12
N GLY A 54 -16.37 -18.04 0.72
CA GLY A 54 -16.95 -17.73 2.03
C GLY A 54 -15.92 -17.47 3.13
N ALA A 55 -14.76 -18.15 3.11
CA ALA A 55 -13.68 -17.89 4.06
C ALA A 55 -13.07 -16.48 3.89
N SER A 56 -12.85 -16.05 2.63
CA SER A 56 -12.36 -14.70 2.35
C SER A 56 -13.38 -13.64 2.78
N GLN A 57 -14.65 -13.84 2.46
CA GLN A 57 -15.74 -12.96 2.87
C GLN A 57 -15.83 -12.84 4.39
N ALA A 58 -15.73 -13.96 5.13
CA ALA A 58 -15.75 -13.96 6.59
C ALA A 58 -14.59 -13.12 7.18
N MET A 59 -13.38 -13.25 6.63
CA MET A 59 -12.24 -12.42 7.03
C MET A 59 -12.47 -10.94 6.74
N LEU A 60 -13.05 -10.60 5.58
CA LEU A 60 -13.35 -9.22 5.21
C LEU A 60 -14.44 -8.62 6.11
N TYR A 61 -15.50 -9.37 6.44
CA TYR A 61 -16.50 -8.93 7.43
C TYR A 61 -15.86 -8.65 8.79
N ALA A 62 -14.92 -9.49 9.24
CA ALA A 62 -14.21 -9.27 10.50
C ALA A 62 -13.37 -7.98 10.52
N THR A 63 -12.99 -7.43 9.35
CA THR A 63 -12.34 -6.10 9.26
C THR A 63 -13.30 -4.92 9.40
N GLY A 64 -14.62 -5.19 9.50
CA GLY A 64 -15.67 -4.18 9.60
C GLY A 64 -16.31 -3.81 8.26
N MET A 65 -16.02 -4.54 7.18
CA MET A 65 -16.73 -4.36 5.91
C MET A 65 -18.18 -4.82 6.02
N THR A 66 -19.08 -4.14 5.31
CA THR A 66 -20.49 -4.50 5.19
C THR A 66 -20.77 -5.27 3.89
N GLU A 67 -21.99 -5.78 3.73
CA GLU A 67 -22.40 -6.43 2.47
C GLU A 67 -22.29 -5.48 1.27
N ASP A 68 -22.70 -4.21 1.44
CA ASP A 68 -22.58 -3.17 0.43
C ASP A 68 -21.11 -2.87 0.05
N ASP A 69 -20.17 -3.07 0.98
CA ASP A 69 -18.74 -2.87 0.71
C ASP A 69 -18.14 -3.99 -0.15
N MET A 70 -18.75 -5.18 -0.19
CA MET A 70 -18.26 -6.32 -0.99
C MET A 70 -18.34 -6.07 -2.50
N ASP A 71 -19.22 -5.17 -2.92
CA ASP A 71 -19.42 -4.77 -4.31
C ASP A 71 -18.55 -3.57 -4.72
N LYS A 72 -17.93 -2.87 -3.76
CA LYS A 72 -17.07 -1.71 -4.02
C LYS A 72 -15.65 -2.15 -4.37
N PRO A 73 -14.93 -1.38 -5.21
CA PRO A 73 -13.50 -1.61 -5.40
C PRO A 73 -12.71 -1.39 -4.11
N GLN A 74 -11.74 -2.27 -3.88
CA GLN A 74 -10.83 -2.20 -2.74
C GLN A 74 -9.53 -1.51 -3.15
N VAL A 75 -9.15 -0.47 -2.43
CA VAL A 75 -7.94 0.32 -2.67
C VAL A 75 -6.93 0.02 -1.58
N GLY A 76 -5.81 -0.58 -1.95
CA GLY A 76 -4.66 -0.72 -1.08
C GLY A 76 -4.00 0.64 -0.85
N ILE A 77 -3.79 1.03 0.41
CA ILE A 77 -3.11 2.28 0.76
C ILE A 77 -1.79 1.90 1.43
N ALA A 78 -0.70 1.95 0.67
CA ALA A 78 0.63 1.50 1.07
C ALA A 78 1.46 2.67 1.61
N SER A 79 1.61 2.77 2.94
CA SER A 79 2.49 3.77 3.57
C SER A 79 3.87 3.20 3.91
N MET A 80 4.87 4.07 3.99
CA MET A 80 6.21 3.76 4.53
C MET A 80 6.42 4.45 5.86
N TRP A 81 5.45 4.36 6.77
CA TRP A 81 5.55 5.05 8.05
C TRP A 81 6.44 4.27 9.03
N TRP A 82 7.29 5.01 9.75
CA TRP A 82 7.91 4.61 11.02
C TRP A 82 8.39 5.86 11.77
N GLU A 83 8.55 5.77 13.09
CA GLU A 83 8.81 6.94 13.95
C GLU A 83 10.26 7.44 13.89
N GLY A 84 11.22 6.55 13.66
CA GLY A 84 12.66 6.83 13.73
C GLY A 84 13.25 7.60 12.54
N ASN A 85 12.46 8.28 11.72
CA ASN A 85 12.95 9.10 10.61
C ASN A 85 12.00 10.26 10.31
N PRO A 86 12.50 11.52 10.24
CA PRO A 86 11.66 12.67 9.94
C PRO A 86 10.96 12.58 8.58
N CYS A 87 11.57 11.90 7.60
CA CYS A 87 10.98 11.73 6.26
C CYS A 87 9.68 10.90 6.27
N ASN A 88 9.44 10.12 7.33
CA ASN A 88 8.41 9.07 7.34
C ASN A 88 7.45 9.12 8.54
N MET A 89 7.81 9.82 9.62
CA MET A 89 7.05 9.79 10.87
C MET A 89 5.61 10.33 10.75
N HIS A 90 5.32 11.19 9.76
CA HIS A 90 3.99 11.76 9.51
C HIS A 90 3.12 10.94 8.54
N LEU A 91 3.67 9.90 7.91
CA LEU A 91 2.98 9.19 6.83
C LEU A 91 1.79 8.35 7.31
N LEU A 92 1.73 8.02 8.61
CA LEU A 92 0.57 7.33 9.18
C LEU A 92 -0.68 8.22 9.17
N ASP A 93 -0.51 9.49 9.51
CA ASP A 93 -1.60 10.47 9.52
C ASP A 93 -2.03 10.80 8.10
N LEU A 94 -1.06 10.99 7.19
CA LEU A 94 -1.32 11.19 5.78
C LEU A 94 -2.10 10.00 5.16
N ALA A 95 -1.73 8.76 5.52
CA ALA A 95 -2.49 7.57 5.11
C ALA A 95 -3.91 7.55 5.68
N GLY A 96 -4.12 8.12 6.86
CA GLY A 96 -5.45 8.35 7.43
C GLY A 96 -6.30 9.29 6.57
N GLU A 97 -5.74 10.42 6.14
CA GLU A 97 -6.42 11.38 5.26
C GLU A 97 -6.71 10.79 3.88
N VAL A 98 -5.76 10.06 3.28
CA VAL A 98 -5.97 9.34 2.02
C VAL A 98 -7.13 8.35 2.15
N LYS A 99 -7.20 7.58 3.24
CA LYS A 99 -8.30 6.64 3.48
C LYS A 99 -9.67 7.34 3.56
N LYS A 100 -9.74 8.51 4.20
CA LYS A 100 -10.98 9.31 4.22
C LYS A 100 -11.40 9.69 2.80
N GLY A 101 -10.47 10.15 1.96
CA GLY A 101 -10.73 10.50 0.56
C GLY A 101 -11.22 9.32 -0.28
N VAL A 102 -10.56 8.16 -0.14
CA VAL A 102 -10.97 6.92 -0.82
C VAL A 102 -12.39 6.51 -0.44
N ASN A 103 -12.71 6.51 0.86
CA ASN A 103 -14.04 6.15 1.35
C ASN A 103 -15.11 7.16 0.90
N ALA A 104 -14.80 8.46 0.90
CA ALA A 104 -15.69 9.51 0.42
C ALA A 104 -15.99 9.38 -1.10
N ALA A 105 -15.08 8.77 -1.87
CA ALA A 105 -15.27 8.46 -3.29
C ALA A 105 -16.12 7.19 -3.52
N GLY A 106 -16.67 6.57 -2.47
CA GLY A 106 -17.49 5.35 -2.58
C GLY A 106 -16.67 4.07 -2.80
N LEU A 107 -15.37 4.09 -2.47
CA LEU A 107 -14.46 2.95 -2.55
C LEU A 107 -14.12 2.44 -1.14
N VAL A 108 -13.46 1.29 -1.03
CA VAL A 108 -13.03 0.73 0.28
C VAL A 108 -11.53 0.92 0.44
N GLY A 109 -11.10 1.81 1.35
CA GLY A 109 -9.70 2.05 1.65
C GLY A 109 -9.12 1.10 2.70
N LEU A 110 -8.15 0.28 2.30
CA LEU A 110 -7.47 -0.71 3.15
C LEU A 110 -5.99 -0.35 3.28
N ARG A 111 -5.63 0.20 4.45
CA ARG A 111 -4.26 0.63 4.74
C ARG A 111 -3.38 -0.56 5.09
N PHE A 112 -2.17 -0.56 4.57
CA PHE A 112 -1.07 -1.40 4.98
C PHE A 112 0.23 -0.61 4.94
N ASN A 113 1.29 -1.15 5.54
CA ASN A 113 2.58 -0.47 5.64
C ASN A 113 3.70 -1.38 5.13
N THR A 114 4.73 -0.79 4.55
CA THR A 114 6.01 -1.47 4.25
C THR A 114 7.17 -0.75 4.93
N ILE A 115 8.35 -1.35 4.86
CA ILE A 115 9.56 -0.87 5.52
C ILE A 115 10.15 0.36 4.82
N GLY A 116 11.19 0.92 5.43
CA GLY A 116 12.08 1.89 4.82
C GLY A 116 13.37 2.01 5.64
N VAL A 117 14.34 2.74 5.10
CA VAL A 117 15.62 3.05 5.75
C VAL A 117 15.90 4.53 5.60
N SER A 118 16.53 5.14 6.60
CA SER A 118 16.98 6.53 6.53
C SER A 118 18.40 6.62 5.97
N ASP A 119 18.53 7.15 4.76
CA ASP A 119 19.84 7.42 4.16
C ASP A 119 20.61 8.48 4.97
N GLY A 120 19.89 9.45 5.54
CA GLY A 120 20.48 10.47 6.40
C GLY A 120 21.14 9.90 7.66
N ILE A 121 20.51 8.91 8.32
CA ILE A 121 21.03 8.28 9.54
C ILE A 121 22.13 7.26 9.23
N SER A 122 21.96 6.47 8.17
CA SER A 122 22.88 5.37 7.84
C SER A 122 24.17 5.82 7.15
N MET A 123 24.23 7.07 6.68
CA MET A 123 25.38 7.64 5.99
C MET A 123 26.67 7.51 6.80
N GLY A 124 27.74 7.00 6.18
CA GLY A 124 29.04 6.82 6.83
C GLY A 124 29.16 5.61 7.74
N THR A 125 28.18 4.70 7.73
CA THR A 125 28.18 3.45 8.54
C THR A 125 27.93 2.22 7.66
N ASP A 126 28.18 1.03 8.19
CA ASP A 126 27.86 -0.25 7.53
C ASP A 126 26.37 -0.39 7.19
N GLY A 127 25.50 0.34 7.91
CA GLY A 127 24.07 0.39 7.67
C GLY A 127 23.70 0.88 6.27
N MET A 128 24.55 1.68 5.61
CA MET A 128 24.33 2.16 4.24
C MET A 128 24.23 1.01 3.23
N SER A 129 24.83 -0.16 3.53
CA SER A 129 24.71 -1.38 2.73
C SER A 129 23.25 -1.86 2.58
N TYR A 130 22.37 -1.46 3.50
CA TYR A 130 20.94 -1.80 3.49
C TYR A 130 20.06 -0.70 2.86
N SER A 131 20.61 0.41 2.40
CA SER A 131 19.83 1.49 1.75
C SER A 131 19.25 1.03 0.41
N LEU A 132 20.08 0.79 -0.60
CA LEU A 132 19.61 0.59 -1.98
C LEU A 132 18.68 -0.63 -2.11
N GLN A 133 19.03 -1.75 -1.48
CA GLN A 133 18.21 -2.97 -1.51
C GLN A 133 16.82 -2.78 -0.89
N SER A 134 16.63 -1.78 -0.03
CA SER A 134 15.30 -1.47 0.54
C SER A 134 14.29 -1.07 -0.54
N ARG A 135 14.75 -0.50 -1.67
CA ARG A 135 13.91 -0.22 -2.85
C ARG A 135 13.22 -1.48 -3.36
N ASP A 136 13.99 -2.55 -3.54
CA ASP A 136 13.49 -3.81 -4.08
C ASP A 136 12.58 -4.50 -3.06
N LEU A 137 12.95 -4.49 -1.78
CA LEU A 137 12.12 -5.04 -0.70
C LEU A 137 10.78 -4.31 -0.56
N ILE A 138 10.76 -2.99 -0.73
CA ILE A 138 9.52 -2.20 -0.78
C ILE A 138 8.67 -2.61 -1.98
N ALA A 139 9.27 -2.76 -3.15
CA ALA A 139 8.56 -3.15 -4.36
C ALA A 139 7.91 -4.52 -4.17
N ASP A 140 8.68 -5.50 -3.68
CA ASP A 140 8.22 -6.86 -3.42
C ASP A 140 7.13 -6.89 -2.33
N SER A 141 7.24 -6.05 -1.30
CA SER A 141 6.23 -5.94 -0.25
C SER A 141 4.87 -5.48 -0.77
N ILE A 142 4.86 -4.41 -1.58
CA ILE A 142 3.64 -3.86 -2.17
C ILE A 142 3.04 -4.86 -3.17
N GLU A 143 3.87 -5.44 -4.03
CA GLU A 143 3.46 -6.47 -4.98
C GLU A 143 2.83 -7.68 -4.27
N THR A 144 3.43 -8.13 -3.18
CA THR A 144 2.91 -9.22 -2.34
C THR A 144 1.53 -8.93 -1.80
N VAL A 145 1.32 -7.75 -1.19
CA VAL A 145 0.01 -7.39 -0.62
C VAL A 145 -1.03 -7.20 -1.70
N MET A 146 -0.71 -6.46 -2.77
CA MET A 146 -1.64 -6.23 -3.88
C MET A 146 -2.06 -7.53 -4.56
N GLY A 147 -1.09 -8.44 -4.79
CA GLY A 147 -1.33 -9.76 -5.37
C GLY A 147 -2.15 -10.67 -4.44
N GLY A 148 -1.76 -10.78 -3.18
CA GLY A 148 -2.38 -11.67 -2.20
C GLY A 148 -3.79 -11.24 -1.78
N GLN A 149 -4.02 -9.93 -1.65
CA GLN A 149 -5.28 -9.39 -1.15
C GLN A 149 -6.27 -8.99 -2.25
N TRP A 150 -5.90 -9.15 -3.54
CA TRP A 150 -6.77 -8.85 -4.67
C TRP A 150 -7.27 -7.39 -4.77
N TYR A 151 -6.53 -6.43 -4.22
CA TYR A 151 -6.94 -5.02 -4.28
C TYR A 151 -7.00 -4.48 -5.71
N ASP A 152 -8.04 -3.71 -6.03
CA ASP A 152 -8.30 -3.22 -7.38
C ASP A 152 -7.39 -2.07 -7.80
N ALA A 153 -6.96 -1.26 -6.83
CA ALA A 153 -6.11 -0.09 -7.04
C ALA A 153 -5.14 0.11 -5.86
N ASN A 154 -4.10 0.92 -6.07
CA ASN A 154 -3.07 1.17 -5.08
C ASN A 154 -2.78 2.68 -4.93
N ILE A 155 -2.70 3.16 -3.69
CA ILE A 155 -2.18 4.50 -3.39
C ILE A 155 -0.95 4.31 -2.51
N CYS A 156 0.22 4.63 -3.03
CA CYS A 156 1.44 4.62 -2.24
C CYS A 156 1.73 5.99 -1.65
N ILE A 157 2.28 5.99 -0.44
CA ILE A 157 2.63 7.21 0.30
C ILE A 157 4.10 7.11 0.74
N PRO A 158 5.06 7.26 -0.20
CA PRO A 158 6.48 7.26 0.11
C PRO A 158 6.95 8.63 0.64
N GLY A 159 7.98 8.63 1.49
CA GLY A 159 8.54 9.87 2.05
C GLY A 159 10.06 10.00 2.00
N CYS A 160 10.81 8.91 1.77
CA CYS A 160 12.27 8.93 1.76
C CYS A 160 12.84 8.33 0.47
N ASP A 161 14.11 8.63 0.22
CA ASP A 161 14.89 8.36 -1.00
C ASP A 161 14.46 7.10 -1.77
N LYS A 162 14.67 5.91 -1.20
CA LYS A 162 14.41 4.62 -1.88
C LYS A 162 12.93 4.20 -1.91
N ASN A 163 12.07 4.91 -1.18
CA ASN A 163 10.65 4.59 -1.09
C ASN A 163 9.95 4.87 -2.43
N MET A 164 10.16 6.04 -3.02
CA MET A 164 9.52 6.47 -4.27
C MET A 164 9.77 5.49 -5.43
N PRO A 165 11.02 5.14 -5.78
CA PRO A 165 11.25 4.15 -6.84
C PRO A 165 10.70 2.77 -6.49
N GLY A 166 10.74 2.34 -5.22
CA GLY A 166 10.13 1.07 -4.78
C GLY A 166 8.62 1.03 -5.03
N CYS A 167 7.90 2.12 -4.74
CA CYS A 167 6.49 2.27 -5.09
C CYS A 167 6.24 2.13 -6.58
N VAL A 168 6.94 2.92 -7.38
CA VAL A 168 6.73 2.98 -8.83
C VAL A 168 7.03 1.63 -9.48
N MET A 169 8.07 0.92 -9.02
CA MET A 169 8.36 -0.44 -9.44
C MET A 169 7.20 -1.39 -9.16
N ALA A 170 6.65 -1.39 -7.93
CA ALA A 170 5.49 -2.24 -7.60
C ALA A 170 4.26 -1.88 -8.44
N MET A 171 3.97 -0.59 -8.63
CA MET A 171 2.85 -0.13 -9.46
C MET A 171 2.99 -0.64 -10.90
N ALA A 172 4.19 -0.56 -11.47
CA ALA A 172 4.47 -1.03 -12.82
C ALA A 172 4.35 -2.56 -12.93
N ARG A 173 4.84 -3.32 -11.95
CA ARG A 173 4.74 -4.80 -11.92
C ARG A 173 3.30 -5.28 -11.78
N VAL A 174 2.56 -4.68 -10.84
CA VAL A 174 1.16 -5.05 -10.55
C VAL A 174 0.21 -4.59 -11.66
N ASN A 175 0.53 -3.46 -12.32
CA ASN A 175 -0.21 -2.88 -13.43
C ASN A 175 -1.72 -2.72 -13.15
N ARG A 176 -2.03 -2.19 -11.97
CA ARG A 176 -3.38 -1.80 -11.54
C ARG A 176 -3.43 -0.27 -11.38
N PRO A 177 -4.61 0.37 -11.48
CA PRO A 177 -4.75 1.80 -11.25
C PRO A 177 -4.01 2.22 -9.97
N SER A 178 -3.05 3.13 -10.13
CA SER A 178 -2.13 3.48 -9.04
C SER A 178 -1.84 4.96 -8.98
N LEU A 179 -1.62 5.47 -7.78
CA LEU A 179 -1.23 6.85 -7.51
C LEU A 179 -0.13 6.89 -6.45
N MET A 180 0.87 7.76 -6.64
CA MET A 180 1.90 8.04 -5.64
C MET A 180 1.65 9.41 -5.02
N VAL A 181 1.45 9.46 -3.71
CA VAL A 181 1.34 10.69 -2.92
C VAL A 181 2.67 10.91 -2.21
N TYR A 182 3.50 11.82 -2.69
CA TYR A 182 4.74 12.15 -2.02
C TYR A 182 4.47 12.74 -0.64
N GLY A 183 5.16 12.24 0.39
CA GLY A 183 5.04 12.69 1.77
C GLY A 183 5.43 14.15 2.00
N GLY A 184 6.24 14.72 1.11
CA GLY A 184 6.62 16.13 1.15
C GLY A 184 8.00 16.39 1.75
N THR A 185 8.51 17.58 1.44
CA THR A 185 9.84 18.04 1.84
C THR A 185 9.84 18.67 3.24
N ILE A 186 10.93 18.50 3.98
CA ILE A 186 11.15 19.15 5.28
C ILE A 186 11.34 20.66 5.08
N ARG A 187 10.92 21.46 6.07
CA ARG A 187 11.29 22.88 6.11
C ARG A 187 12.78 23.02 6.44
N ALA A 188 13.39 24.10 5.95
CA ALA A 188 14.75 24.44 6.34
C ALA A 188 14.84 24.73 7.85
N GLY A 189 15.91 24.26 8.46
CA GLY A 189 16.30 24.55 9.82
C GLY A 189 16.83 25.98 9.97
N CYS A 190 17.03 26.40 11.22
CA CYS A 190 17.58 27.72 11.54
C CYS A 190 18.51 27.63 12.75
N SER A 191 19.77 28.03 12.60
CA SER A 191 20.72 28.09 13.71
C SER A 191 20.27 29.14 14.74
N SER A 192 20.82 29.08 15.94
CA SER A 192 20.62 30.09 17.00
C SER A 192 21.03 31.50 16.56
N LYS A 193 21.89 31.61 15.53
CA LYS A 193 22.35 32.86 14.94
C LYS A 193 21.53 33.33 13.73
N GLY A 194 20.50 32.58 13.34
CA GLY A 194 19.62 32.92 12.22
C GLY A 194 20.07 32.38 10.86
N GLU A 195 21.05 31.49 10.82
CA GLU A 195 21.52 30.89 9.56
C GLU A 195 20.59 29.77 9.12
N THR A 196 20.30 29.70 7.82
CA THR A 196 19.48 28.62 7.27
C THR A 196 20.28 27.31 7.26
N LEU A 197 19.70 26.24 7.79
CA LEU A 197 20.34 24.94 7.92
C LEU A 197 19.55 23.85 7.19
N ASP A 198 20.24 22.80 6.79
CA ASP A 198 19.66 21.55 6.33
C ASP A 198 20.51 20.35 6.78
N VAL A 199 20.15 19.15 6.32
CA VAL A 199 20.90 17.92 6.66
C VAL A 199 22.36 17.96 6.17
N VAL A 200 22.65 18.68 5.07
CA VAL A 200 24.02 18.84 4.59
C VAL A 200 24.83 19.77 5.48
N SER A 201 24.21 20.80 6.06
CA SER A 201 24.86 21.59 7.12
C SER A 201 25.34 20.69 8.27
N ALA A 202 24.52 19.74 8.71
CA ALA A 202 24.92 18.78 9.75
C ALA A 202 26.05 17.85 9.30
N PHE A 203 26.06 17.38 8.05
CA PHE A 203 27.16 16.59 7.50
C PHE A 203 28.47 17.39 7.41
N GLN A 204 28.41 18.66 7.03
CA GLN A 204 29.57 19.53 6.88
C GLN A 204 30.15 19.99 8.21
N ALA A 205 29.31 20.14 9.25
CA ALA A 205 29.70 20.68 10.56
C ALA A 205 30.89 19.92 11.18
N TYR A 206 30.96 18.59 11.03
CA TYR A 206 32.11 17.83 11.53
C TYR A 206 33.41 18.21 10.80
N GLY A 207 33.36 18.36 9.48
CA GLY A 207 34.49 18.79 8.66
C GLY A 207 34.97 20.21 8.99
N GLU A 208 34.05 21.12 9.32
CA GLU A 208 34.38 22.49 9.73
C GLU A 208 34.99 22.53 11.13
N TYR A 209 34.50 21.71 12.04
CA TYR A 209 35.03 21.58 13.39
C TYR A 209 36.49 21.09 13.38
N ILE A 210 36.79 20.00 12.65
CA ILE A 210 38.17 19.49 12.55
C ILE A 210 39.13 20.48 11.85
N ALA A 211 38.58 21.34 10.98
CA ALA A 211 39.35 22.40 10.32
C ALA A 211 39.54 23.66 11.20
N GLY A 212 39.01 23.66 12.42
CA GLY A 212 39.06 24.80 13.34
C GLY A 212 38.24 26.01 12.88
N ARG A 213 37.25 25.81 11.99
CA ARG A 213 36.41 26.89 11.46
C ARG A 213 35.20 27.19 12.34
N ILE A 214 34.71 26.20 13.09
CA ILE A 214 33.61 26.34 14.04
C ILE A 214 33.98 25.70 15.38
N THR A 215 33.35 26.14 16.46
CA THR A 215 33.49 25.53 17.79
C THR A 215 32.58 24.31 17.96
N GLU A 216 32.78 23.55 19.04
CA GLU A 216 31.90 22.42 19.39
C GLU A 216 30.47 22.89 19.70
N GLU A 217 30.32 24.07 20.30
CA GLU A 217 29.01 24.69 20.59
C GLU A 217 28.28 25.05 19.29
N GLU A 218 28.98 25.60 18.31
CA GLU A 218 28.43 25.91 16.98
C GLU A 218 28.05 24.63 16.22
N ARG A 219 28.92 23.61 16.25
CA ARG A 219 28.62 22.29 15.67
C ARG A 219 27.35 21.69 16.27
N HIS A 220 27.21 21.75 17.59
CA HIS A 220 26.05 21.20 18.31
C HIS A 220 24.78 22.03 18.07
N ASP A 221 24.90 23.34 17.85
CA ASP A 221 23.79 24.19 17.42
C ASP A 221 23.27 23.80 16.04
N ILE A 222 24.17 23.58 15.07
CA ILE A 222 23.81 23.11 13.72
C ILE A 222 23.03 21.79 13.80
N ILE A 223 23.55 20.81 14.54
CA ILE A 223 22.95 19.46 14.62
C ILE A 223 21.55 19.48 15.21
N ARG A 224 21.31 20.31 16.24
CA ARG A 224 20.00 20.38 16.90
C ARG A 224 18.94 21.10 16.08
N HIS A 225 19.33 21.94 15.13
CA HIS A 225 18.40 22.79 14.40
C HIS A 225 18.32 22.50 12.90
N ALA A 226 19.15 21.61 12.35
CA ALA A 226 19.16 21.26 10.93
C ALA A 226 17.85 20.61 10.43
N CYS A 227 17.19 19.80 11.26
CA CYS A 227 15.99 19.03 10.90
C CYS A 227 14.81 19.43 11.81
N PRO A 228 14.04 20.48 11.47
CA PRO A 228 13.04 21.07 12.38
C PRO A 228 11.73 20.28 12.51
N GLY A 229 11.52 19.21 11.73
CA GLY A 229 10.27 18.47 11.75
C GLY A 229 10.16 17.38 10.68
N ALA A 230 8.93 17.05 10.30
CA ALA A 230 8.65 16.00 9.32
C ALA A 230 8.92 16.44 7.88
N GLY A 231 9.29 15.48 7.04
CA GLY A 231 9.52 15.65 5.60
C GLY A 231 10.88 15.12 5.14
N ALA A 232 11.00 14.87 3.84
CA ALA A 232 12.25 14.43 3.22
C ALA A 232 13.31 15.54 3.19
N CYS A 233 14.56 15.20 2.92
CA CYS A 233 15.66 16.18 2.81
C CYS A 233 15.30 17.34 1.86
N GLY A 234 15.54 18.58 2.32
CA GLY A 234 15.03 19.80 1.67
C GLY A 234 15.58 20.12 0.27
N GLY A 235 16.81 19.72 -0.02
CA GLY A 235 17.49 20.00 -1.29
C GLY A 235 17.05 19.12 -2.45
N MET A 236 17.61 19.37 -3.64
CA MET A 236 17.44 18.53 -4.84
C MET A 236 18.29 17.25 -4.77
N TYR A 237 18.08 16.47 -3.71
CA TYR A 237 18.61 15.12 -3.57
C TYR A 237 17.62 14.11 -4.19
N THR A 238 17.89 12.82 -4.04
CA THR A 238 17.07 11.77 -4.65
C THR A 238 15.59 11.91 -4.30
N ALA A 239 15.26 12.26 -3.04
CA ALA A 239 13.87 12.32 -2.61
C ALA A 239 13.02 13.36 -3.35
N ASN A 240 13.53 14.58 -3.57
CA ASN A 240 12.82 15.61 -4.33
C ASN A 240 13.05 15.52 -5.84
N THR A 241 14.04 14.73 -6.28
CA THR A 241 14.30 14.47 -7.71
C THR A 241 13.32 13.43 -8.28
N MET A 242 12.95 12.45 -7.46
CA MET A 242 11.99 11.39 -7.80
C MET A 242 10.54 11.86 -7.66
#